data_AF-A0A838BH85-F1
#
_entry.id   AF-A0A838BH85-F1
#
_cell.length_a   1.000
_cell.length_b   1.000
_cell.length_c   1.000
_cell.angle_alpha   90.00
_cell.angle_beta   90.00
_cell.angle_gamma   90.00
#
_symmetry.space_group_name_H-M   'P 1'
#
loop_
_entity.id
_entity.type
_entity.pdbx_description
1 polymer ?
#
loop_
_entity_poly.entity_id
_entity_poly.type
_entity_poly.pdbx_seq_one_letter_code
_entity_poly.pdbx_strand_id
1 'polypeptide(L)' 'MSKREIGASVSLGRRVADLKARMRNARITEHEMQTFQKVAAIIGGSEGSLRLDADDLIAASFVTEALGDPASN' A
#
# COMPACT_ATOMS: atom_id res chain seq x y z
N MET A 1 2.48 -22.44 -22.63
CA MET A 1 3.44 -21.32 -22.51
C MET A 1 2.99 -20.44 -21.35
N SER A 2 3.86 -20.21 -20.37
CA SER A 2 3.57 -19.38 -19.19
C SER A 2 3.49 -17.92 -19.65
N LYS A 3 2.41 -17.19 -19.35
CA LYS A 3 2.26 -15.74 -19.60
C LYS A 3 3.18 -14.91 -18.67
N ARG A 4 4.44 -15.31 -18.58
CA ARG A 4 5.47 -14.73 -17.72
C ARG A 4 6.61 -14.12 -18.53
N GLU A 5 6.41 -13.90 -19.83
CA GLU A 5 7.30 -13.12 -20.70
C GLU A 5 6.74 -11.68 -20.74
N ILE A 6 7.19 -10.82 -19.84
CA ILE A 6 8.26 -9.84 -20.09
C ILE A 6 7.94 -8.97 -21.31
N GLY A 7 6.76 -8.38 -21.28
CA GLY A 7 6.53 -7.08 -21.90
C GLY A 7 5.89 -6.23 -20.82
N ALA A 8 6.64 -5.33 -20.18
CA ALA A 8 5.99 -4.20 -19.55
C ALA A 8 5.26 -3.48 -20.69
N SER A 9 3.96 -3.81 -20.87
CA SER A 9 3.13 -3.21 -21.91
C SER A 9 3.39 -1.70 -21.87
N VAL A 10 3.55 -1.05 -23.02
CA VAL A 10 3.74 0.41 -23.08
C VAL A 10 2.69 1.14 -22.23
N SER A 11 1.50 0.56 -22.11
CA SER A 11 0.43 1.02 -21.21
C SER A 11 0.81 0.95 -19.72
N LEU A 12 1.47 -0.11 -19.26
CA LEU A 12 1.97 -0.26 -17.90
C LEU A 12 3.07 0.76 -17.61
N GLY A 13 4.02 0.93 -18.54
CA GLY A 13 5.07 1.95 -18.42
C GLY A 13 4.49 3.36 -18.24
N ARG A 14 3.48 3.72 -19.05
CA ARG A 14 2.77 5.00 -18.93
C ARG A 14 2.05 5.15 -17.58
N ARG A 15 1.35 4.11 -17.12
CA ARG A 15 0.64 4.13 -15.83
C ARG A 15 1.59 4.28 -14.65
N VAL A 16 2.74 3.61 -14.69
CA VAL A 16 3.78 3.74 -13.65
C VAL A 16 4.36 5.15 -13.63
N ALA A 17 4.62 5.75 -14.79
CA ALA A 17 5.13 7.12 -14.88
C ALA A 17 4.12 8.16 -14.34
N ASP A 18 2.84 8.01 -14.70
CA ASP A 18 1.76 8.86 -14.20
C ASP A 18 1.61 8.75 -12.67
N LEU A 19 1.60 7.52 -12.16
CA LEU A 19 1.52 7.27 -10.71
C LEU A 19 2.70 7.91 -9.96
N LYS A 20 3.93 7.77 -10.48
CA LYS A 20 5.12 8.43 -9.90
C LYS A 20 5.00 9.95 -9.91
N ALA A 21 4.44 10.55 -10.97
CA ALA A 21 4.23 12.00 -11.03
C ALA A 21 3.22 12.45 -9.95
N ARG A 22 2.11 11.73 -9.79
CA ARG A 22 1.09 12.02 -8.78
C ARG A 22 1.62 11.87 -7.36
N MET A 23 2.42 10.83 -7.09
CA MET A 23 3.08 10.64 -5.79
C MET A 23 3.99 11.82 -5.45
N ARG A 24 4.82 12.26 -6.40
CA ARG A 24 5.70 13.43 -6.20
C ARG A 24 4.91 14.72 -5.94
N ASN A 25 3.85 14.95 -6.70
CA ASN A 25 2.97 16.13 -6.51
C ASN A 25 2.30 16.11 -5.13
N ALA A 26 1.93 14.93 -4.64
CA ALA A 26 1.36 14.72 -3.32
C ALA A 26 2.42 14.66 -2.19
N ARG A 27 3.71 14.82 -2.52
CA ARG A 27 4.84 14.69 -1.58
C ARG A 27 4.90 13.35 -0.85
N ILE A 28 4.36 12.29 -1.46
CA ILE A 28 4.43 10.93 -0.93
C ILE A 28 5.88 10.46 -1.01
N THR A 29 6.46 10.19 0.15
CA THR A 29 7.80 9.67 0.33
C THR A 29 7.88 8.19 -0.01
N GLU A 30 9.10 7.72 -0.26
CA GLU A 30 9.36 6.29 -0.44
C GLU A 30 8.97 5.49 0.81
N HIS A 31 9.24 6.04 2.00
CA HIS A 31 8.87 5.42 3.27
C HIS A 31 7.35 5.24 3.42
N GLU A 32 6.54 6.25 3.08
CA GLU A 32 5.08 6.15 3.11
C GLU A 32 4.56 5.08 2.13
N MET A 33 5.17 4.98 0.94
CA MET A 33 4.81 3.94 -0.03
C MET A 33 5.17 2.53 0.47
N GLN A 34 6.33 2.36 1.11
CA GLN A 34 6.72 1.09 1.71
C GLN A 34 5.78 0.70 2.86
N THR A 35 5.37 1.66 3.69
CA THR A 35 4.39 1.43 4.75
C THR A 35 3.04 1.02 4.17
N PHE A 36 2.56 1.73 3.15
CA PHE A 36 1.33 1.35 2.45
C PHE A 36 1.41 -0.07 1.88
N GLN A 37 2.52 -0.46 1.25
CA GLN A 37 2.71 -1.80 0.72
C GLN A 37 2.67 -2.88 1.82
N LYS A 38 3.31 -2.63 2.97
CA LYS A 38 3.26 -3.55 4.12
C LYS A 38 1.84 -3.73 4.64
N VAL A 39 1.11 -2.63 4.82
CA VAL A 39 -0.29 -2.65 5.26
C VAL A 39 -1.16 -3.36 4.23
N ALA A 40 -1.01 -3.05 2.95
CA ALA A 40 -1.75 -3.70 1.86
C ALA A 40 -1.44 -5.21 1.76
N ALA A 41 -0.22 -5.64 2.08
CA ALA A 41 0.14 -7.06 2.13
C ALA A 41 -0.49 -7.79 3.33
N ILE A 42 -0.61 -7.12 4.48
CA ILE A 42 -1.28 -7.65 5.67
C ILE A 42 -2.78 -7.79 5.42
N ILE A 43 -3.39 -6.76 4.85
CA ILE A 43 -4.83 -6.67 4.64
C ILE A 43 -5.29 -7.46 3.41
N GLY A 44 -4.52 -7.45 2.34
CA GLY A 44 -4.94 -8.02 1.05
C GLY A 44 -4.87 -9.54 0.96
N GLY A 45 -4.27 -10.21 1.95
CA GLY A 45 -3.88 -11.61 1.86
C GLY A 45 -2.96 -11.86 0.66
N SER A 46 -2.28 -13.00 0.61
CA SER A 46 -1.33 -13.33 -0.45
C SER A 46 -1.93 -13.53 -1.86
N GLU A 47 -3.24 -13.28 -2.07
CA GLU A 47 -3.93 -13.58 -3.34
C GLU A 47 -4.97 -12.52 -3.77
N GLY A 48 -4.58 -11.25 -3.80
CA GLY A 48 -5.16 -10.32 -4.79
C GLY A 48 -6.63 -9.93 -4.63
N SER A 49 -7.17 -9.97 -3.41
CA SER A 49 -8.48 -9.40 -3.10
C SER A 49 -8.35 -8.58 -1.82
N LEU A 50 -8.08 -7.27 -1.96
CA LEU A 50 -8.16 -6.32 -0.85
C LEU A 50 -9.62 -6.19 -0.40
N ARG A 51 -10.08 -7.14 0.40
CA ARG A 51 -11.33 -7.06 1.15
C ARG A 51 -10.98 -6.56 2.55
N LEU A 52 -10.84 -5.24 2.65
CA LEU A 52 -10.93 -4.54 3.93
C LEU A 52 -12.34 -4.75 4.47
N ASP A 53 -12.51 -5.52 5.53
CA ASP A 53 -13.76 -5.57 6.29
C ASP A 53 -13.87 -4.31 7.18
N ALA A 54 -15.09 -3.97 7.60
CA ALA A 54 -15.32 -2.93 8.60
C ALA A 54 -14.54 -3.23 9.89
N ASP A 55 -14.42 -4.50 10.24
CA ASP A 55 -13.65 -4.96 11.41
C ASP A 55 -12.15 -4.66 11.26
N ASP A 56 -11.58 -4.69 10.04
CA ASP A 56 -10.18 -4.33 9.80
C ASP A 56 -9.93 -2.83 10.06
N LEU A 57 -10.90 -1.99 9.69
CA LEU A 57 -10.85 -0.55 9.96
C LEU A 57 -10.99 -0.26 11.46
N ILE A 58 -11.80 -1.04 12.18
CA ILE A 58 -11.90 -0.96 13.64
C ILE A 58 -10.58 -1.41 14.28
N ALA A 59 -10.00 -2.55 13.87
CA ALA A 59 -8.71 -3.02 14.37
C ALA A 59 -7.58 -2.00 14.14
N ALA A 60 -7.57 -1.32 12.98
CA ALA A 60 -6.60 -0.26 12.68
C ALA A 60 -6.69 0.93 13.66
N SER A 61 -7.89 1.27 14.14
CA SER A 61 -8.07 2.33 15.13
C SER A 61 -7.42 2.01 16.48
N PHE A 62 -7.53 0.77 16.96
CA PHE A 62 -6.88 0.32 18.20
C PHE A 62 -5.36 0.26 18.10
N VAL A 63 -4.82 -0.14 16.95
CA VAL A 63 -3.37 -0.13 16.71
C VAL A 63 -2.83 1.30 16.68
N THR A 64 -3.59 2.25 16.14
CA THR A 64 -3.22 3.67 16.12
C THR A 64 -3.19 4.26 17.53
N GLU A 65 -4.12 3.87 18.40
CA GLU A 65 -4.17 4.29 19.80
C GLU A 65 -2.96 3.75 20.61
N ALA A 66 -2.55 2.50 20.36
CA ALA A 66 -1.38 1.90 21.02
C ALA A 66 -0.03 2.49 20.57
N LEU A 67 0.06 3.05 19.36
CA LEU A 67 1.26 3.73 18.84
C LEU A 67 1.32 5.22 19.23
N GLY A 68 0.19 5.79 19.65
CA GLY A 68 0.04 7.19 20.06
C GLY A 68 0.31 7.47 21.54
N ASP A 69 0.58 6.44 22.34
CA ASP A 69 0.93 6.58 23.75
C ASP A 69 2.38 6.15 24.01
N PRO A 70 3.38 6.99 23.71
CA PRO A 70 4.60 6.98 24.48
C PRO A 70 4.26 7.59 25.86
N ALA A 71 3.61 6.84 26.74
CA ALA A 71 3.79 7.04 28.17
C ALA A 71 5.31 6.87 28.39
N SER A 72 6.12 7.93 28.46
CA SER A 72 6.03 9.07 29.36
C SER A 72 5.96 8.58 30.80
N ASN A 73 7.17 8.23 31.26
CA ASN A 73 7.65 7.93 32.61
C ASN A 73 7.57 6.48 33.10
#